data_AF-C5NV24-F1
#
_entry.id   AF-C5NV24-F1
#
_cell.length_a   1.000
_cell.length_b   1.000
_cell.length_c   1.000
_cell.angle_alpha   90.00
_cell.angle_beta   90.00
_cell.angle_gamma   90.00
#
_symmetry.space_group_name_H-M   'P 1'
#
loop_
_entity.id
_entity.type
_entity.pdbx_description
1 polymer ?
#
loop_
_entity_poly.entity_id
_entity_poly.type
_entity_poly.pdbx_seq_one_letter_code
_entity_poly.pdbx_strand_id
1 'polypeptide(L)'
;MVNTDYKNVYTAKREYDDNSVGYKLRTESGEYIGTLSDINNNRSNNGEQIFTYTKTENGRGAMPLEAPLSERAKVKEITLLYRDSTNPLESVTGKAGEVGRDWGLNNTVLGLKIGTGQRGVTGQLEASADYLKEIMEKYPNAKINTKMG
;
A
#
# COMPACT_ATOMS: atom_id res chain seq x y z
N MET A 1 -28.34 24.73 16.14
CA MET A 1 -28.23 23.33 15.66
C MET A 1 -27.00 23.28 14.76
N VAL A 2 -25.88 22.74 15.24
CA VAL A 2 -24.61 22.75 14.52
C VAL A 2 -24.66 21.65 13.47
N ASN A 3 -24.50 22.03 12.21
CA ASN A 3 -24.72 21.17 11.04
C ASN A 3 -23.69 20.03 11.03
N THR A 4 -24.11 18.83 11.42
CA THR A 4 -23.28 17.62 11.52
C THR A 4 -22.62 17.28 10.18
N ASP A 5 -23.25 17.67 9.07
CA ASP A 5 -22.73 17.51 7.71
C ASP A 5 -21.40 18.25 7.49
N TYR A 6 -21.22 19.43 8.09
CA TYR A 6 -19.98 20.19 7.90
C TYR A 6 -18.80 19.54 8.64
N LYS A 7 -19.06 18.92 9.81
CA LYS A 7 -18.04 18.16 10.55
C LYS A 7 -17.70 16.85 9.84
N ASN A 8 -18.70 16.14 9.30
CA ASN A 8 -18.49 14.89 8.56
C ASN A 8 -17.75 15.12 7.24
N VAL A 9 -18.09 16.18 6.50
CA VAL A 9 -17.37 16.56 5.27
C VAL A 9 -15.94 17.04 5.58
N TYR A 10 -15.71 17.70 6.72
CA TYR A 10 -14.36 18.13 7.11
C TYR A 10 -13.48 16.97 7.60
N THR A 11 -14.06 15.96 8.26
CA THR A 11 -13.35 14.72 8.62
C THR A 11 -13.08 13.86 7.38
N ALA A 12 -14.08 13.68 6.50
CA ALA A 12 -13.89 12.98 5.23
C ALA A 12 -12.88 13.70 4.30
N LYS A 13 -12.85 15.05 4.31
CA LYS A 13 -11.82 15.83 3.62
C LYS A 13 -10.44 15.69 4.26
N ARG A 14 -10.31 15.64 5.58
CA ARG A 14 -9.00 15.34 6.21
C ARG A 14 -8.48 13.95 5.88
N GLU A 15 -9.36 12.96 5.71
CA GLU A 15 -8.96 11.64 5.20
C GLU A 15 -8.61 11.63 3.71
N TYR A 16 -9.00 12.66 2.96
CA TYR A 16 -8.70 12.83 1.53
C TYR A 16 -7.50 13.75 1.24
N ASP A 17 -7.29 14.81 2.03
CA ASP A 17 -6.40 15.92 1.71
C ASP A 17 -4.92 15.68 2.07
N ASP A 18 -4.61 14.71 2.93
CA ASP A 18 -3.23 14.47 3.40
C ASP A 18 -2.55 13.26 2.72
N ASN A 19 -2.99 12.89 1.52
CA ASN A 19 -2.38 11.81 0.73
C ASN A 19 -1.32 12.32 -0.25
N SER A 20 -0.61 13.40 0.05
CA SER A 20 0.54 13.82 -0.75
C SER A 20 1.78 13.05 -0.33
N VAL A 21 2.67 12.76 -1.29
CA VAL A 21 4.02 12.25 -0.99
C VAL A 21 4.67 13.12 0.10
N GLY A 22 5.19 12.48 1.14
CA GLY A 22 5.70 13.14 2.34
C GLY A 22 4.79 13.05 3.59
N TYR A 23 3.55 12.61 3.44
CA TYR A 23 2.65 12.39 4.58
C TYR A 23 3.16 11.31 5.53
N LYS A 24 3.05 11.54 6.85
CA LYS A 24 3.58 10.63 7.88
C LYS A 24 2.44 9.84 8.51
N LEU A 25 2.33 8.56 8.13
CA LEU A 25 1.37 7.65 8.73
C LEU A 25 1.79 7.27 10.14
N ARG A 26 0.82 7.32 11.06
CA ARG A 26 0.98 6.93 12.46
C ARG A 26 -0.17 6.05 12.91
N THR A 27 0.06 5.25 13.94
CA THR A 27 -1.02 4.55 14.67
C THR A 27 -1.86 5.55 15.47
N GLU A 28 -2.99 5.10 16.01
CA GLU A 28 -3.81 5.88 16.96
C GLU A 28 -3.01 6.26 18.22
N SER A 29 -2.08 5.41 18.66
CA SER A 29 -1.16 5.71 19.78
C SER A 29 -0.04 6.70 19.42
N GLY A 30 0.04 7.13 18.15
CA GLY A 30 1.02 8.10 17.67
C GLY A 30 2.35 7.49 17.22
N GLU A 31 2.47 6.16 17.19
CA GLU A 31 3.65 5.43 16.71
C GLU A 31 3.83 5.67 15.21
N TYR A 32 5.07 5.94 14.78
CA TYR A 32 5.37 6.20 13.38
C TYR A 32 5.48 4.92 12.55
N ILE A 33 4.62 4.82 11.52
CA ILE A 33 4.57 3.68 10.60
C ILE A 33 5.47 3.92 9.39
N GLY A 34 5.39 5.10 8.77
CA GLY A 34 6.15 5.40 7.56
C GLY A 34 5.76 6.72 6.92
N THR A 35 6.48 7.08 5.86
CA THR A 35 6.21 8.29 5.08
C THR A 35 5.74 7.92 3.68
N LEU A 36 4.63 8.51 3.24
CA LEU A 36 4.02 8.26 1.95
C LEU A 36 5.00 8.59 0.83
N SER A 37 5.29 7.60 0.01
CA SER A 37 6.36 7.64 -0.99
C SER A 37 5.87 7.35 -2.39
N ASP A 38 4.75 6.62 -2.52
CA ASP A 38 4.10 6.41 -3.80
C ASP A 38 2.59 6.19 -3.64
N ILE A 39 1.84 6.54 -4.68
CA ILE A 39 0.37 6.44 -4.72
C ILE A 39 -0.01 5.74 -6.02
N ASN A 40 -0.41 4.48 -5.91
CA ASN A 40 -1.07 3.77 -6.99
C ASN A 40 -2.59 3.94 -6.84
N ASN A 41 -3.14 4.99 -7.46
CA ASN A 41 -4.57 5.22 -7.53
C ASN A 41 -5.07 4.92 -8.94
N ASN A 42 -5.57 3.70 -9.12
CA ASN A 42 -6.18 3.19 -10.33
C ASN A 42 -5.29 3.32 -11.58
N ARG A 43 -3.97 3.11 -11.44
CA ARG A 43 -3.01 3.24 -12.55
C ARG A 43 -3.30 2.26 -13.69
N SER A 44 -3.86 1.10 -13.36
CA SER A 44 -4.21 0.03 -14.31
C SER A 44 -5.63 0.12 -14.86
N ASN A 45 -6.44 1.08 -14.39
CA ASN A 45 -7.88 1.18 -14.65
C ASN A 45 -8.73 0.01 -14.10
N ASN A 46 -8.24 -0.71 -13.09
CA ASN A 46 -8.97 -1.82 -12.43
C ASN A 46 -9.50 -1.48 -11.02
N GLY A 47 -9.42 -0.21 -10.62
CA GLY A 47 -9.95 0.31 -9.37
C GLY A 47 -9.04 0.15 -8.15
N GLU A 48 -7.79 -0.27 -8.31
CA GLU A 48 -6.85 -0.44 -7.21
C GLU A 48 -6.49 0.90 -6.55
N GLN A 49 -6.44 0.99 -5.23
CA GLN A 49 -5.94 2.17 -4.53
C GLN A 49 -4.97 1.76 -3.43
N ILE A 50 -3.68 1.94 -3.67
CA ILE A 50 -2.60 1.44 -2.83
C ILE A 50 -1.62 2.57 -2.53
N PHE A 51 -1.42 2.83 -1.24
CA PHE A 51 -0.54 3.88 -0.75
C PHE A 51 0.71 3.24 -0.13
N THR A 52 1.88 3.60 -0.63
CA THR A 52 3.15 3.02 -0.20
C THR A 52 3.85 3.94 0.78
N TYR A 53 4.01 3.46 2.01
CA TYR A 53 4.74 4.14 3.06
C TYR A 53 6.10 3.49 3.26
N THR A 54 7.17 4.28 3.25
CA THR A 54 8.53 3.78 3.50
C THR A 54 9.05 4.27 4.85
N LYS A 55 9.83 3.41 5.51
CA LYS A 55 10.56 3.73 6.72
C LYS A 55 12.01 3.29 6.57
N THR A 56 12.90 4.28 6.65
CA THR A 56 14.35 4.10 6.60
C THR A 56 14.92 4.00 8.01
N GLU A 57 16.13 3.47 8.14
CA GLU A 57 16.82 3.31 9.42
C GLU A 57 16.99 4.62 10.19
N ASN A 58 17.27 5.73 9.47
CA ASN A 58 17.66 7.01 10.09
C ASN A 58 16.68 8.16 9.81
N GLY A 59 15.51 7.91 9.22
CA GLY A 59 14.72 8.99 8.64
C GLY A 59 13.23 8.74 8.46
N ARG A 60 12.51 9.87 8.44
CA ARG A 60 11.07 10.00 8.14
C ARG A 60 10.82 10.70 6.80
N GLY A 61 11.74 10.50 5.85
CA GLY A 61 11.63 11.02 4.49
C GLY A 61 10.83 10.05 3.62
N ALA A 62 10.11 10.58 2.64
CA ALA A 62 9.59 9.78 1.56
C ALA A 62 10.77 9.21 0.76
N MET A 63 10.65 7.97 0.30
CA MET A 63 11.61 7.34 -0.58
C MET A 63 10.89 6.94 -1.88
N PRO A 64 10.75 7.85 -2.86
CA PRO A 64 10.01 7.57 -4.10
C PRO A 64 10.57 6.38 -4.89
N LEU A 65 9.74 5.81 -5.74
CA LEU A 65 10.11 4.67 -6.60
C LEU A 65 11.30 4.97 -7.53
N GLU A 66 11.40 6.23 -7.96
CA GLU A 66 12.43 6.71 -8.89
C GLU A 66 13.72 7.18 -8.19
N ALA A 67 13.78 7.11 -6.85
CA ALA A 67 14.99 7.44 -6.12
C ALA A 67 16.14 6.47 -6.49
N PRO A 68 17.41 6.88 -6.33
CA PRO A 68 18.55 6.00 -6.59
C PRO A 68 18.47 4.70 -5.79
N LEU A 69 18.90 3.58 -6.39
CA LEU A 69 18.87 2.27 -5.72
C LEU A 69 19.63 2.29 -4.39
N SER A 70 20.75 3.02 -4.33
CA SER A 70 21.54 3.19 -3.10
C SER A 70 20.76 3.86 -1.95
N GLU A 71 19.73 4.64 -2.26
CA GLU A 71 18.85 5.24 -1.26
C GLU A 71 17.67 4.31 -0.94
N ARG A 72 17.03 3.72 -1.96
CA ARG A 72 15.94 2.75 -1.77
C ARG A 72 16.38 1.52 -0.98
N ALA A 73 17.64 1.09 -1.14
CA ALA A 73 18.23 -0.02 -0.38
C ALA A 73 18.33 0.25 1.13
N LYS A 74 18.20 1.52 1.58
CA LYS A 74 18.20 1.92 3.00
C LYS A 74 16.82 1.80 3.65
N VAL A 75 15.76 1.55 2.87
CA VAL A 75 14.42 1.30 3.39
C VAL A 75 14.40 -0.05 4.09
N LYS A 76 13.95 -0.06 5.35
CA LYS A 76 13.87 -1.26 6.19
C LYS A 76 12.46 -1.84 6.21
N GLU A 77 11.46 -0.97 6.20
CA GLU A 77 10.05 -1.35 6.26
C GLU A 77 9.27 -0.59 5.20
N ILE A 78 8.36 -1.32 4.57
CA ILE A 78 7.33 -0.77 3.69
C ILE A 78 5.98 -1.16 4.26
N THR A 79 5.06 -0.22 4.29
CA THR A 79 3.66 -0.49 4.57
C THR A 79 2.82 -0.11 3.36
N LEU A 80 2.13 -1.09 2.78
CA LEU A 80 1.14 -0.88 1.75
C LEU A 80 -0.23 -0.75 2.40
N LEU A 81 -0.86 0.41 2.23
CA LEU A 81 -2.20 0.67 2.70
C LEU A 81 -3.17 0.55 1.52
N TYR A 82 -4.07 -0.42 1.58
CA TYR A 82 -5.13 -0.60 0.59
C TYR A 82 -6.35 0.24 1.01
N ARG A 83 -6.81 1.11 0.11
CA ARG A 83 -8.05 1.89 0.27
C ARG A 83 -9.11 1.37 -0.70
N ASP A 84 -10.36 1.45 -0.25
CA ASP A 84 -11.59 1.12 -0.97
C ASP A 84 -11.53 -0.12 -1.88
N SER A 85 -12.35 -1.08 -1.49
CA SER A 85 -12.32 -2.51 -1.85
C SER A 85 -11.45 -3.35 -0.94
N THR A 86 -12.06 -4.46 -0.52
CA THR A 86 -11.44 -5.61 0.13
C THR A 86 -10.02 -5.81 -0.36
N ASN A 87 -9.00 -5.69 0.52
CA ASN A 87 -7.61 -5.97 0.12
C ASN A 87 -7.61 -7.31 -0.61
N PRO A 88 -7.41 -7.28 -1.93
CA PRO A 88 -7.73 -8.45 -2.72
C PRO A 88 -6.72 -9.56 -2.40
N LEU A 89 -5.52 -9.18 -1.93
CA LEU A 89 -4.55 -10.10 -1.38
C LEU A 89 -5.08 -10.79 -0.12
N GLU A 90 -5.68 -10.05 0.81
CA GLU A 90 -6.31 -10.61 2.04
C GLU A 90 -7.39 -11.64 1.72
N SER A 91 -8.25 -11.35 0.73
CA SER A 91 -9.31 -12.29 0.31
C SER A 91 -8.78 -13.63 -0.21
N VAL A 92 -7.49 -13.68 -0.58
CA VAL A 92 -6.86 -14.87 -1.16
C VAL A 92 -5.80 -15.48 -0.24
N THR A 93 -5.12 -14.67 0.57
CA THR A 93 -4.10 -15.13 1.52
C THR A 93 -4.66 -15.46 2.89
N GLY A 94 -5.85 -14.94 3.24
CA GLY A 94 -6.43 -15.01 4.57
C GLY A 94 -5.56 -14.34 5.66
N LYS A 95 -4.62 -13.47 5.26
CA LYS A 95 -3.64 -12.85 6.16
C LYS A 95 -3.39 -11.39 5.82
N ALA A 96 -3.92 -10.48 6.62
CA ALA A 96 -3.41 -9.13 6.79
C ALA A 96 -2.18 -9.15 7.70
N GLY A 97 -1.16 -8.37 7.38
CA GLY A 97 0.03 -8.25 8.21
C GLY A 97 1.31 -8.27 7.39
N GLU A 98 2.05 -9.37 7.43
CA GLU A 98 3.36 -9.48 6.80
C GLU A 98 3.28 -10.23 5.47
N VAL A 99 3.80 -9.60 4.42
CA VAL A 99 3.91 -10.24 3.11
C VAL A 99 5.35 -10.70 2.92
N GLY A 100 5.53 -12.02 2.91
CA GLY A 100 6.84 -12.62 2.67
C GLY A 100 7.35 -12.31 1.27
N ARG A 101 8.65 -12.02 1.15
CA ARG A 101 9.31 -11.75 -0.14
C ARG A 101 9.27 -12.94 -1.11
N ASP A 102 9.11 -14.15 -0.58
CA ASP A 102 8.93 -15.39 -1.36
C ASP A 102 7.61 -15.40 -2.17
N TRP A 103 6.66 -14.53 -1.81
CA TRP A 103 5.35 -14.45 -2.46
C TRP A 103 5.40 -13.79 -3.85
N GLY A 104 6.25 -12.77 -4.01
CA GLY A 104 6.39 -12.02 -5.27
C GLY A 104 7.38 -12.61 -6.28
N LEU A 105 8.19 -13.59 -5.87
CA LEU A 105 9.32 -14.06 -6.68
C LEU A 105 9.09 -15.40 -7.41
N ASN A 106 8.13 -16.26 -7.05
CA ASN A 106 8.06 -17.56 -7.75
C ASN A 106 6.74 -18.33 -7.93
N ASN A 107 5.58 -18.04 -7.29
CA ASN A 107 4.40 -18.87 -7.62
C ASN A 107 3.00 -18.36 -7.24
N THR A 108 2.82 -17.44 -6.31
CA THR A 108 1.48 -17.23 -5.74
C THR A 108 0.61 -16.24 -6.50
N VAL A 109 1.19 -15.18 -7.06
CA VAL A 109 0.45 -14.24 -7.95
C VAL A 109 -0.09 -14.94 -9.20
N LEU A 110 0.68 -15.89 -9.76
CA LEU A 110 0.22 -16.72 -10.89
C LEU A 110 -0.90 -17.69 -10.45
N GLY A 111 -0.79 -18.32 -9.27
CA GLY A 111 -1.85 -19.17 -8.72
C GLY A 111 -3.15 -18.41 -8.40
N LEU A 112 -3.02 -17.16 -7.99
CA LEU A 112 -4.10 -16.17 -7.79
C LEU A 112 -4.86 -15.87 -9.08
N LYS A 113 -4.14 -15.66 -10.20
CA LYS A 113 -4.73 -15.44 -11.54
C LYS A 113 -5.48 -16.67 -12.04
N ILE A 114 -4.99 -17.88 -11.75
CA ILE A 114 -5.60 -19.14 -12.23
C ILE A 114 -6.83 -19.54 -11.39
N GLY A 115 -6.83 -19.30 -10.07
CA GLY A 115 -7.82 -19.88 -9.15
C GLY A 115 -9.11 -19.08 -8.90
N THR A 116 -9.15 -17.77 -9.18
CA THR A 116 -10.17 -16.91 -8.54
C THR A 116 -11.51 -16.80 -9.25
N GLY A 117 -11.63 -16.96 -10.58
CA GLY A 117 -12.92 -17.06 -11.32
C GLY A 117 -14.01 -15.99 -11.06
N GLN A 118 -13.76 -14.98 -10.22
CA GLN A 118 -14.72 -14.00 -9.73
C GLN A 118 -14.60 -12.70 -10.52
N ARG A 119 -15.61 -12.42 -11.35
CA ARG A 119 -15.70 -11.36 -12.36
C ARG A 119 -15.63 -9.89 -11.88
N GLY A 120 -15.24 -9.62 -10.62
CA GLY A 120 -15.08 -8.26 -10.09
C GLY A 120 -13.78 -8.01 -9.32
N VAL A 121 -13.09 -9.08 -8.91
CA VAL A 121 -11.88 -9.00 -8.08
C VAL A 121 -10.61 -9.25 -8.92
N THR A 122 -10.71 -9.95 -10.05
CA THR A 122 -9.53 -10.43 -10.81
C THR A 122 -8.63 -9.30 -11.31
N GLY A 123 -9.19 -8.25 -11.92
CA GLY A 123 -8.38 -7.13 -12.46
C GLY A 123 -7.73 -6.30 -11.35
N GLN A 124 -8.48 -5.98 -10.29
CA GLN A 124 -7.97 -5.20 -9.16
C GLN A 124 -6.90 -5.98 -8.36
N LEU A 125 -7.10 -7.29 -8.24
CA LEU A 125 -6.18 -8.22 -7.61
C LEU A 125 -4.89 -8.38 -8.40
N GLU A 126 -5.00 -8.54 -9.72
CA GLU A 126 -3.86 -8.57 -10.64
C GLU A 126 -3.05 -7.27 -10.56
N ALA A 127 -3.72 -6.12 -10.63
CA ALA A 127 -3.07 -4.81 -10.49
C ALA A 127 -2.38 -4.64 -9.13
N SER A 128 -3.02 -5.12 -8.04
CA SER A 128 -2.43 -5.09 -6.70
C SER A 128 -1.20 -5.98 -6.59
N ALA A 129 -1.24 -7.16 -7.21
CA ALA A 129 -0.14 -8.11 -7.20
C ALA A 129 1.04 -7.63 -8.05
N ASP A 130 0.77 -7.05 -9.22
CA ASP A 130 1.79 -6.46 -10.09
C ASP A 130 2.46 -5.26 -9.41
N TYR A 131 1.68 -4.42 -8.72
CA TYR A 131 2.23 -3.31 -7.94
C TYR A 131 3.06 -3.79 -6.75
N LEU A 132 2.60 -4.81 -6.01
CA LEU A 132 3.39 -5.41 -4.94
C LEU A 132 4.74 -5.95 -5.45
N LYS A 133 4.73 -6.59 -6.62
CA LYS A 133 5.95 -7.06 -7.27
C LYS A 133 6.89 -5.91 -7.60
N GLU A 134 6.38 -4.83 -8.16
CA GLU A 134 7.17 -3.61 -8.42
C GLU A 134 7.81 -3.08 -7.13
N ILE A 135 7.06 -3.02 -6.02
CA ILE A 135 7.59 -2.61 -4.70
C ILE A 135 8.69 -3.56 -4.22
N MET A 136 8.51 -4.88 -4.37
CA MET A 136 9.54 -5.85 -3.98
C MET A 136 10.83 -5.71 -4.79
N GLU A 137 10.72 -5.45 -6.10
CA GLU A 137 11.85 -5.22 -6.98
C GLU A 137 12.55 -3.89 -6.67
N LYS A 138 11.77 -2.83 -6.40
CA LYS A 138 12.32 -1.49 -6.14
C LYS A 138 12.89 -1.35 -4.73
N TYR A 139 12.49 -2.15 -3.76
CA TYR A 139 13.01 -2.06 -2.38
C TYR A 139 13.55 -3.41 -1.89
N PRO A 140 14.73 -3.83 -2.38
CA PRO A 140 15.24 -5.18 -2.22
C PRO A 140 15.68 -5.53 -0.79
N ASN A 141 15.67 -4.59 0.17
CA ASN A 141 16.07 -4.86 1.56
C ASN A 141 14.91 -4.67 2.55
N ALA A 142 13.75 -4.25 2.07
CA ALA A 142 12.63 -3.91 2.94
C ALA A 142 11.82 -5.15 3.32
N LYS A 143 11.36 -5.17 4.57
CA LYS A 143 10.24 -5.98 5.04
C LYS A 143 8.93 -5.32 4.61
N ILE A 144 7.99 -6.09 4.06
CA ILE A 144 6.73 -5.55 3.54
C ILE A 144 5.58 -5.92 4.46
N ASN A 145 4.82 -4.92 4.87
CA ASN A 145 3.60 -5.04 5.64
C ASN A 145 2.41 -4.55 4.81
N THR A 146 1.24 -5.13 5.01
CA THR A 146 -0.02 -4.70 4.39
C THR A 146 -1.02 -4.31 5.47
N LYS A 147 -1.78 -3.24 5.21
CA LYS A 147 -2.82 -2.73 6.10
C LYS A 147 -4.06 -2.34 5.30
N MET A 148 -5.21 -2.43 5.96
CA MET A 148 -6.48 -1.87 5.48
C MET A 148 -6.60 -0.43 6.00
N GLY A 149 -6.99 0.49 5.13
CA GLY A 149 -7.26 1.89 5.45
C GLY A 149 -8.73 2.22 5.53
#